data_AF-A9A860-F1
#
_entry.id   AF-A9A860-F1
#
_cell.length_a   1.000
_cell.length_b   1.000
_cell.length_c   1.000
_cell.angle_alpha   90.00
_cell.angle_beta   90.00
_cell.angle_gamma   90.00
#
_symmetry.space_group_name_H-M   'P 1'
#
loop_
_entity.id
_entity.type
_entity.pdbx_description
1 polymer ?
#
loop_
_entity_poly.entity_id
_entity_poly.type
_entity_poly.pdbx_seq_one_letter_code
_entity_poly.pdbx_strand_id
1 'polypeptide(L)'
;MLKLPSTKKGQVSFDFILAMLFLLLIFAFMGQNVLNMAKSFKDSETAERGHAILDSFENYAITAYSKDVTVNATFEPIGNLNYTISLSNKTIAVNTTTYIIFGPESGSNGDFVNITSDNIDNSVNTIPSNTVNISFGDFYVSKELQVSIQ
;
A
#
# COMPACT_ATOMS: atom_id res chain seq x y z
N MET A 1 72.44 -31.18 4.54
CA MET A 1 71.09 -30.91 3.98
C MET A 1 70.16 -30.53 5.14
N LEU A 2 69.85 -29.24 5.31
CA LEU A 2 68.86 -28.79 6.30
C LEU A 2 67.46 -29.03 5.73
N LYS A 3 66.67 -29.92 6.35
CA LYS A 3 65.24 -30.05 6.10
C LYS A 3 64.53 -28.93 6.86
N LEU A 4 63.94 -27.96 6.15
CA LEU A 4 63.04 -26.99 6.78
C LEU A 4 61.81 -27.72 7.36
N PRO A 5 61.35 -27.36 8.56
CA PRO A 5 60.14 -27.93 9.14
C PRO A 5 58.94 -27.54 8.26
N SER A 6 58.15 -28.54 7.87
CA SER A 6 57.01 -28.37 6.99
C SER A 6 55.92 -27.50 7.64
N THR A 7 55.74 -26.29 7.12
CA THR A 7 54.77 -25.25 7.49
C THR A 7 53.31 -25.57 7.16
N LYS A 8 52.92 -26.85 7.09
CA LYS A 8 51.57 -27.28 6.68
C LYS A 8 50.46 -26.86 7.65
N LYS A 9 50.73 -26.73 8.96
CA LYS A 9 49.69 -26.42 9.96
C LYS A 9 49.24 -24.95 9.94
N GLY A 10 50.14 -24.00 9.67
CA GLY A 10 49.80 -22.57 9.60
C GLY A 10 48.99 -22.21 8.35
N GLN A 11 49.27 -22.87 7.23
CA GLN A 11 48.51 -22.73 5.99
C GLN A 11 47.07 -23.22 6.16
N VAL A 12 46.85 -24.37 6.81
CA VAL A 12 45.50 -24.91 7.06
C VAL A 12 44.66 -23.98 7.94
N SER A 13 45.24 -23.38 8.97
CA SER A 13 44.51 -22.41 9.82
C SER A 13 44.17 -21.12 9.08
N PHE A 14 45.04 -20.64 8.19
CA PHE A 14 44.77 -19.46 7.37
C PHE A 14 43.67 -19.73 6.34
N ASP A 15 43.73 -20.87 5.65
CA ASP A 15 42.70 -21.29 4.70
C ASP A 15 41.33 -21.46 5.38
N PHE A 16 41.32 -21.95 6.63
CA PHE A 16 40.10 -22.03 7.43
C PHE A 16 39.52 -20.65 7.79
N ILE A 17 40.36 -19.69 8.22
CA ILE A 17 39.90 -18.33 8.51
C ILE A 17 39.36 -17.66 7.24
N LEU A 18 40.05 -17.83 6.11
CA LEU A 18 39.63 -17.28 4.82
C LEU A 18 38.30 -17.89 4.37
N ALA A 19 38.13 -19.21 4.51
CA ALA A 19 36.87 -19.88 4.22
C ALA A 19 35.73 -19.39 5.11
N MET A 20 36.00 -19.16 6.40
CA MET A 20 34.99 -18.64 7.34
C MET A 20 34.58 -17.21 7.00
N LEU A 21 35.54 -16.34 6.63
CA LEU A 21 35.26 -14.98 6.18
C LEU A 21 34.44 -14.98 4.88
N PHE A 22 34.78 -15.86 3.95
CA PHE A 22 34.02 -16.01 2.70
C PHE A 22 32.59 -16.52 2.95
N LEU A 23 32.43 -17.47 3.88
CA LEU A 23 31.13 -17.97 4.29
C LEU A 23 30.28 -16.86 4.91
N LEU A 24 30.85 -16.06 5.82
CA LEU A 24 30.16 -14.92 6.43
C LEU A 24 29.74 -13.88 5.39
N LEU A 25 30.59 -13.63 4.38
CA LEU A 25 30.27 -12.73 3.27
C LEU A 25 29.06 -13.23 2.47
N ILE A 26 29.02 -14.52 2.14
CA ILE A 26 27.89 -15.13 1.43
C ILE A 26 26.61 -15.03 2.27
N PHE A 27 26.68 -15.34 3.56
CA PHE A 27 25.52 -15.21 4.46
C PHE A 27 25.02 -13.78 4.56
N ALA A 28 25.93 -12.80 4.65
CA ALA A 28 25.56 -11.38 4.67
C ALA A 28 24.84 -10.99 3.38
N PHE A 29 25.36 -11.42 2.23
CA PHE A 29 24.76 -11.12 0.93
C PHE A 29 23.37 -11.79 0.76
N MET A 30 23.26 -13.08 1.10
CA MET A 30 21.98 -13.79 1.08
C MET A 30 20.98 -13.18 2.06
N GLY A 31 21.42 -12.82 3.27
CA GLY A 31 20.57 -12.18 4.28
C GLY A 31 20.00 -10.85 3.80
N GLN A 32 20.81 -10.00 3.16
CA GLN A 32 20.33 -8.76 2.54
C GLN A 32 19.29 -9.01 1.45
N ASN A 33 19.51 -10.00 0.59
CA ASN A 33 18.56 -10.32 -0.47
C ASN A 33 17.21 -10.82 0.09
N VAL A 34 17.24 -11.66 1.13
CA VAL A 34 16.02 -12.15 1.79
C VAL A 34 15.25 -11.00 2.45
N LEU A 35 15.95 -10.09 3.14
CA LEU A 35 15.32 -8.92 3.76
C LEU A 35 14.70 -7.99 2.72
N ASN A 36 15.41 -7.73 1.62
CA ASN A 36 14.89 -6.92 0.52
C ASN A 36 13.66 -7.56 -0.13
N MET A 37 13.70 -8.88 -0.35
CA MET A 37 12.56 -9.62 -0.89
C MET A 37 11.35 -9.58 0.05
N ALA A 38 11.56 -9.76 1.36
CA ALA A 38 10.50 -9.66 2.36
C ALA A 38 9.86 -8.26 2.36
N LYS A 39 10.66 -7.21 2.22
CA LYS A 39 10.15 -5.84 2.07
C LYS A 39 9.32 -5.69 0.79
N SER A 40 9.81 -6.15 -0.35
CA SER A 40 9.07 -6.09 -1.62
C SER A 40 7.74 -6.86 -1.57
N PHE A 41 7.68 -8.00 -0.89
CA PHE A 41 6.42 -8.72 -0.69
C PHE A 41 5.42 -7.92 0.13
N LYS A 42 5.87 -7.29 1.23
CA LYS A 42 5.02 -6.44 2.05
C LYS A 42 4.49 -5.23 1.27
N ASP A 43 5.35 -4.58 0.49
CA ASP A 43 4.96 -3.43 -0.34
C ASP A 43 3.96 -3.86 -1.42
N SER A 44 4.20 -5.01 -2.07
CA SER A 44 3.28 -5.59 -3.05
C SER A 44 1.93 -5.97 -2.45
N GLU A 45 1.91 -6.56 -1.26
CA GLU A 45 0.66 -6.89 -0.56
C GLU A 45 -0.14 -5.63 -0.22
N THR A 46 0.55 -4.57 0.23
CA THR A 46 -0.09 -3.28 0.56
C THR A 46 -0.71 -2.65 -0.69
N ALA A 47 -0.01 -2.69 -1.82
CA ALA A 47 -0.52 -2.20 -3.10
C ALA A 47 -1.76 -2.98 -3.55
N GLU A 48 -1.72 -4.32 -3.49
CA GLU A 48 -2.83 -5.18 -3.88
C GLU A 48 -4.08 -4.91 -3.02
N ARG A 49 -3.90 -4.75 -1.71
CA ARG A 49 -5.00 -4.40 -0.80
C ARG A 49 -5.55 -3.00 -1.09
N GLY A 50 -4.69 -2.04 -1.42
CA GLY A 50 -5.11 -0.71 -1.86
C GLY A 50 -5.98 -0.76 -3.11
N HIS A 51 -5.60 -1.55 -4.11
CA HIS A 51 -6.40 -1.77 -5.31
C HIS A 51 -7.74 -2.44 -5.00
N ALA A 52 -7.78 -3.44 -4.12
CA ALA A 52 -9.02 -4.08 -3.70
C ALA A 52 -9.99 -3.12 -3.00
N ILE A 53 -9.47 -2.18 -2.18
CA ILE A 53 -10.29 -1.13 -1.55
C ILE A 53 -10.83 -0.17 -2.62
N LEU A 54 -10.00 0.25 -3.57
CA LEU A 54 -10.43 1.12 -4.69
C LEU A 54 -11.51 0.47 -5.54
N ASP A 55 -11.37 -0.80 -5.89
CA ASP A 55 -12.36 -1.54 -6.68
C ASP A 55 -13.68 -1.67 -5.91
N SER A 56 -13.61 -1.93 -4.60
CA SER A 56 -14.81 -1.96 -3.74
C SER A 56 -15.47 -0.58 -3.68
N PHE A 57 -14.68 0.48 -3.50
CA PHE A 57 -15.17 1.87 -3.49
C PHE A 57 -15.86 2.23 -4.80
N GLU A 58 -15.25 1.92 -5.94
CA GLU A 58 -15.84 2.13 -7.26
C GLU A 58 -17.16 1.35 -7.42
N ASN A 59 -17.17 0.09 -7.02
CA ASN A 59 -18.39 -0.73 -7.12
C ASN A 59 -19.54 -0.16 -6.29
N TYR A 60 -19.29 0.36 -5.09
CA TYR A 60 -20.30 1.03 -4.29
C TYR A 60 -20.80 2.32 -4.95
N ALA A 61 -19.89 3.12 -5.50
CA ALA A 61 -20.26 4.33 -6.24
C ALA A 61 -21.09 4.01 -7.49
N ILE A 62 -20.66 3.05 -8.32
CA ILE A 62 -21.42 2.59 -9.49
C ILE A 62 -22.79 2.05 -9.08
N THR A 63 -22.87 1.30 -7.99
CA THR A 63 -24.14 0.75 -7.49
C THR A 63 -25.09 1.86 -7.04
N ALA A 64 -24.59 2.83 -6.28
CA ALA A 64 -25.38 3.97 -5.83
C ALA A 64 -25.91 4.78 -7.02
N TYR A 65 -25.05 5.06 -7.99
CA TYR A 65 -25.39 5.77 -9.22
C TYR A 65 -26.39 5.01 -10.09
N SER A 66 -26.10 3.75 -10.42
CA SER A 66 -26.85 2.97 -11.42
C SER A 66 -28.23 2.54 -10.93
N LYS A 67 -28.39 2.37 -9.61
CA LYS A 67 -29.65 1.93 -9.02
C LYS A 67 -30.43 3.07 -8.36
N ASP A 68 -29.88 4.28 -8.35
CA ASP A 68 -30.44 5.44 -7.65
C ASP A 68 -30.77 5.12 -6.17
N VAL A 69 -29.79 4.56 -5.46
CA VAL A 69 -29.92 4.18 -4.04
C VAL A 69 -28.76 4.69 -3.21
N THR A 70 -29.04 5.04 -1.95
CA THR A 70 -27.99 5.32 -0.97
C THR A 70 -27.35 4.02 -0.49
N VAL A 71 -26.03 3.89 -0.65
CA VAL A 71 -25.25 2.75 -0.16
C VAL A 71 -24.46 3.19 1.07
N ASN A 72 -24.61 2.48 2.18
CA ASN A 72 -23.74 2.66 3.35
C ASN A 72 -22.73 1.51 3.38
N ALA A 73 -21.45 1.84 3.25
CA ALA A 73 -20.37 0.87 3.27
C ALA A 73 -19.42 1.12 4.44
N THR A 74 -18.90 0.03 4.99
CA THR A 74 -17.96 0.06 6.10
C THR A 74 -16.55 -0.17 5.59
N PHE A 75 -15.64 0.71 5.97
CA PHE A 75 -14.22 0.64 5.66
C PHE A 75 -13.43 0.53 6.97
N GLU A 76 -12.46 -0.37 7.01
CA GLU A 76 -11.69 -0.66 8.22
C GLU A 76 -10.19 -0.66 7.92
N PRO A 77 -9.34 -0.29 8.90
CA PRO A 77 -7.89 -0.37 8.76
C PRO A 77 -7.44 -1.80 8.43
N ILE A 78 -6.34 -1.92 7.67
CA ILE A 78 -5.76 -3.21 7.33
C ILE A 78 -4.78 -3.62 8.42
N GLY A 79 -5.28 -4.36 9.42
CA GLY A 79 -4.46 -4.74 10.57
C GLY A 79 -4.02 -3.49 11.34
N ASN A 80 -2.72 -3.17 11.29
CA ASN A 80 -2.16 -1.96 11.90
C ASN A 80 -1.94 -0.81 10.91
N LEU A 81 -2.33 -0.99 9.64
CA LEU A 81 -2.17 0.02 8.59
C LEU A 81 -3.45 0.84 8.45
N ASN A 82 -3.35 2.11 8.84
CA ASN A 82 -4.35 3.12 8.57
C ASN A 82 -4.16 3.64 7.15
N TYR A 83 -5.24 4.11 6.54
CA TYR A 83 -5.18 4.73 5.22
C TYR A 83 -6.13 5.90 5.11
N THR A 84 -5.90 6.70 4.08
CA THR A 84 -6.65 7.92 3.81
C THR A 84 -7.18 7.87 2.40
N ILE A 85 -8.49 8.02 2.24
CA ILE A 85 -9.15 8.14 0.93
C ILE A 85 -9.26 9.63 0.60
N SER A 86 -8.65 10.06 -0.49
CA SER A 86 -8.68 11.44 -0.96
C SER A 86 -9.44 11.55 -2.27
N LEU A 87 -10.39 12.48 -2.29
CA LEU A 87 -11.23 12.91 -3.41
C LEU A 87 -10.89 14.36 -3.75
N SER A 88 -11.42 14.93 -4.84
CA SER A 88 -11.11 16.30 -5.25
C SER A 88 -11.34 17.39 -4.18
N ASN A 89 -12.36 17.22 -3.33
CA ASN A 89 -12.81 18.21 -2.36
C ASN A 89 -12.87 17.68 -0.92
N LYS A 90 -12.54 16.40 -0.72
CA LYS A 90 -12.73 15.69 0.54
C LYS A 90 -11.59 14.73 0.79
N THR A 91 -11.30 14.50 2.06
CA THR A 91 -10.40 13.47 2.52
C THR A 91 -11.06 12.72 3.66
N ILE A 92 -10.98 11.40 3.66
CA ILE A 92 -11.57 10.53 4.67
C ILE A 92 -10.46 9.70 5.28
N ALA A 93 -10.20 9.89 6.58
CA ALA A 93 -9.24 9.08 7.30
C ALA A 93 -9.89 7.78 7.79
N VAL A 94 -9.27 6.64 7.47
CA VAL A 94 -9.68 5.31 7.93
C VAL A 94 -8.62 4.76 8.87
N ASN A 95 -8.72 5.25 10.11
CA ASN A 95 -7.91 4.89 11.26
C ASN A 95 -8.66 3.98 12.25
N THR A 96 -9.98 3.92 12.15
CA THR A 96 -10.87 2.95 12.80
C THR A 96 -11.91 2.50 11.79
N THR A 97 -12.86 1.65 12.20
CA THR A 97 -14.07 1.37 11.41
C THR A 97 -14.77 2.70 11.07
N THR A 98 -14.82 3.02 9.78
CA THR A 98 -15.37 4.26 9.23
C THR A 98 -16.53 3.92 8.29
N TYR A 99 -17.67 4.58 8.50
CA TYR A 99 -18.84 4.44 7.64
C TYR A 99 -18.77 5.49 6.53
N ILE A 100 -18.93 5.05 5.29
CA ILE A 100 -18.95 5.92 4.11
C ILE A 100 -20.27 5.70 3.40
N ILE A 101 -21.00 6.79 3.21
CA ILE A 101 -22.30 6.83 2.58
C ILE A 101 -22.13 7.38 1.17
N PHE A 102 -22.60 6.62 0.20
CA PHE A 102 -22.62 6.92 -1.21
C PHE A 102 -24.06 7.24 -1.59
N GLY A 103 -24.36 8.52 -1.82
CA GLY A 103 -25.69 8.98 -2.23
C GLY A 103 -25.67 9.47 -3.68
N PRO A 104 -26.54 8.98 -4.57
CA PRO A 104 -26.71 9.62 -5.87
C PRO A 104 -27.29 11.02 -5.68
N GLU A 105 -26.76 11.99 -6.41
CA GLU A 105 -27.22 13.38 -6.36
C GLU A 105 -27.16 13.99 -7.77
N SER A 106 -28.21 14.72 -8.14
CA SER A 106 -28.28 15.42 -9.42
C SER A 106 -27.91 16.88 -9.22
N GLY A 107 -26.80 17.31 -9.83
CA GLY A 107 -26.38 18.71 -9.82
C GLY A 107 -26.65 19.41 -11.14
N SER A 108 -26.34 20.72 -11.18
CA SER A 108 -26.39 21.52 -12.41
C SER A 108 -25.45 21.02 -13.51
N ASN A 109 -24.43 20.22 -13.16
CA ASN A 109 -23.40 19.71 -14.06
C ASN A 109 -23.59 18.22 -14.40
N GLY A 110 -24.75 17.64 -14.06
CA GLY A 110 -25.06 16.23 -14.27
C GLY A 110 -25.20 15.45 -12.96
N ASP A 111 -25.46 14.16 -13.09
CA ASP A 111 -25.60 13.24 -11.97
C ASP A 111 -24.22 12.81 -11.46
N PHE A 112 -24.07 12.76 -10.14
CA PHE A 112 -22.84 12.32 -9.47
C PHE A 112 -23.17 11.55 -8.19
N VAL A 113 -22.16 10.92 -7.58
CA VAL A 113 -22.30 10.28 -6.27
C VAL A 113 -21.65 11.17 -5.22
N ASN A 114 -22.47 11.70 -4.31
CA ASN A 114 -22.00 12.43 -3.14
C ASN A 114 -21.50 11.46 -2.07
N ILE A 115 -20.27 11.69 -1.62
CA ILE A 115 -19.60 10.90 -0.60
C ILE A 115 -19.63 11.64 0.72
N THR A 116 -20.24 11.01 1.72
CA THR A 116 -20.29 11.52 3.08
C THR A 116 -19.77 10.49 4.06
N SER A 117 -19.14 10.94 5.15
CA SER A 117 -18.61 10.09 6.21
C SER A 117 -18.52 10.89 7.49
N ASP A 118 -18.58 10.20 8.63
CA ASP A 118 -18.41 10.80 9.96
C ASP A 118 -16.99 11.36 10.16
N ASN A 119 -16.01 10.88 9.39
CA ASN A 119 -14.60 11.28 9.50
C ASN A 119 -14.11 11.96 8.21
N ILE A 120 -14.92 12.87 7.67
CA ILE A 120 -14.59 13.62 6.46
C ILE A 120 -13.98 14.98 6.80
N ASP A 121 -12.84 15.26 6.19
CA ASP A 121 -12.25 16.59 6.13
C ASP A 121 -12.51 17.19 4.75
N ASN A 122 -13.12 18.37 4.70
CA ASN A 122 -13.39 19.07 3.45
C ASN A 122 -12.13 19.82 3.01
N SER A 123 -11.15 19.06 2.51
CA SER A 123 -9.90 19.59 1.97
C SER A 123 -9.96 19.63 0.44
N VAL A 124 -9.70 20.80 -0.15
CA VAL A 124 -9.54 20.89 -1.61
C VAL A 124 -8.21 20.24 -2.00
N ASN A 125 -8.31 19.10 -2.67
CA ASN A 125 -7.17 18.38 -3.21
C ASN A 125 -6.99 18.73 -4.69
N THR A 126 -5.76 18.70 -5.19
CA THR A 126 -5.47 18.90 -6.64
C THR A 126 -5.78 17.66 -7.49
N ILE A 127 -6.66 16.78 -7.01
CA ILE A 127 -7.05 15.52 -7.64
C ILE A 127 -8.29 15.79 -8.50
N PRO A 128 -8.39 15.24 -9.72
CA PRO A 128 -9.59 15.34 -10.56
C PRO A 128 -10.85 14.84 -9.84
N SER A 129 -12.02 15.40 -10.17
CA SER A 129 -13.30 15.04 -9.54
C SER A 129 -13.78 13.62 -9.79
N ASN A 130 -13.17 12.91 -10.74
CA ASN A 130 -13.44 11.51 -11.02
C ASN A 130 -12.33 10.57 -10.53
N THR A 131 -11.35 11.07 -9.77
CA THR A 131 -10.21 10.27 -9.31
C THR A 131 -10.27 10.08 -7.80
N VAL A 132 -10.07 8.84 -7.37
CA VAL A 132 -9.91 8.47 -5.96
C VAL A 132 -8.47 8.08 -5.73
N ASN A 133 -7.89 8.61 -4.65
CA ASN A 133 -6.57 8.22 -4.18
C ASN A 133 -6.68 7.55 -2.80
N ILE A 134 -6.04 6.41 -2.61
CA ILE A 134 -5.89 5.77 -1.30
C ILE A 134 -4.42 5.82 -0.91
N SER A 135 -4.12 6.58 0.13
CA SER A 135 -2.77 6.72 0.70
C SER A 135 -2.61 5.91 1.97
N PHE A 136 -1.47 5.24 2.08
CA PHE A 136 -0.99 4.52 3.27
C PHE A 136 0.21 5.25 3.91
N GLY A 137 0.23 6.59 3.83
CA GLY A 137 1.38 7.41 4.20
C GLY A 137 2.28 7.70 3.00
N ASP A 138 3.46 7.08 2.96
CA ASP A 138 4.46 7.32 1.89
C ASP A 138 4.11 6.67 0.54
N PHE A 139 3.08 5.81 0.53
CA PHE A 139 2.62 5.08 -0.64
C PHE A 139 1.17 5.41 -0.93
N TYR A 140 0.80 5.45 -2.22
CA TYR A 140 -0.58 5.68 -2.63
C TYR A 140 -0.93 4.92 -3.91
N VAL A 141 -2.20 4.54 -4.02
CA VAL A 141 -2.80 4.00 -5.24
C VAL A 141 -3.91 4.93 -5.70
N SER A 142 -3.95 5.20 -7.00
CA SER A 142 -4.92 6.13 -7.58
C SER A 142 -5.68 5.44 -8.70
N LYS A 143 -6.97 5.71 -8.81
CA LYS A 143 -7.82 5.20 -9.88
C LYS A 143 -8.80 6.28 -10.33
N GLU A 144 -8.92 6.43 -11.63
CA GLU A 144 -9.99 7.18 -12.27
C GLU A 144 -11.24 6.30 -12.31
N LEU A 145 -12.32 6.79 -11.71
CA LEU A 145 -13.60 6.10 -11.63
C LEU A 145 -14.42 6.29 -12.89
N GLN A 146 -15.25 5.29 -13.20
CA GLN A 146 -16.23 5.39 -14.28
C GLN A 146 -17.40 6.34 -13.97
N VAL A 147 -17.63 6.66 -12.69
CA VAL A 147 -18.70 7.55 -12.23
C VAL A 147 -18.13 8.81 -11.61
N SER A 148 -18.77 9.94 -11.87
CA SER A 148 -18.43 11.21 -11.23
C SER A 148 -18.78 11.15 -9.74
N ILE A 149 -17.86 11.61 -8.89
CA ILE A 149 -18.03 11.63 -7.44
C ILE A 149 -17.73 13.03 -6.88
N GLN A 150 -18.35 13.38 -5.76
CA GLN A 150 -18.12 14.66 -5.07
C GLN A 150 -18.22 14.54 -3.55
#